data_AF-A0A3C0EC31-F1
#
_entry.id   AF-A0A3C0EC31-F1
#
_cell.length_a   1.000
_cell.length_b   1.000
_cell.length_c   1.000
_cell.angle_alpha   90.00
_cell.angle_beta   90.00
_cell.angle_gamma   90.00
#
_symmetry.space_group_name_H-M   'P 1'
#
loop_
_entity.id
_entity.type
_entity.pdbx_description
1 polymer ?
#
loop_
_entity_poly.entity_id
_entity_poly.type
_entity_poly.pdbx_seq_one_letter_code
_entity_poly.pdbx_strand_id
1 'polypeptide(L)' 'MNLTDRRERYRAVLAGDQCVHPASVFDPISARIAEDLGFEVGMLAGSIASFTVLGAPDIIVLTLTEFA' A
#
# COMPACT_ATOMS: atom_id res chain seq x y z
N MET A 1 -0.08 18.56 4.20
CA MET A 1 0.93 17.55 3.82
C MET A 1 1.08 17.61 2.30
N ASN A 2 2.25 17.99 1.79
CA ASN A 2 2.47 18.03 0.34
C ASN A 2 2.70 16.60 -0.15
N LEU A 3 1.71 16.04 -0.86
CA LEU A 3 1.75 14.68 -1.42
C LEU A 3 2.39 14.63 -2.80
N THR A 4 2.74 15.79 -3.38
CA THR A 4 3.24 15.91 -4.75
C THR A 4 4.54 15.12 -4.92
N ASP A 5 5.54 15.34 -4.06
CA ASP A 5 6.83 14.65 -4.13
C ASP A 5 6.70 13.12 -3.98
N ARG A 6 5.73 12.64 -3.17
CA ARG A 6 5.44 11.20 -3.05
C ARG A 6 4.85 10.65 -4.36
N ARG A 7 3.90 11.36 -4.96
CA ARG A 7 3.26 10.97 -6.22
C ARG A 7 4.25 11.01 -7.39
N GLU A 8 5.14 12.00 -7.42
CA GLU A 8 6.19 12.11 -8.43
C GLU A 8 7.19 10.95 -8.35
N ARG A 9 7.67 10.61 -7.14
CA ARG A 9 8.50 9.42 -6.92
C ARG A 9 7.83 8.15 -7.39
N TYR A 10 6.55 7.94 -7.04
CA TYR A 10 5.82 6.76 -7.49
C TYR A 10 5.65 6.71 -9.02
N ARG A 11 5.34 7.85 -9.66
CA ARG A 11 5.27 7.93 -11.13
C ARG A 11 6.61 7.65 -11.80
N ALA A 12 7.73 8.05 -11.19
CA ALA A 12 9.06 7.73 -11.70
C ALA A 12 9.32 6.22 -11.70
N VAL A 13 8.88 5.49 -10.66
CA VAL A 13 8.95 4.02 -10.62
C VAL A 13 8.13 3.41 -11.77
N LEU A 14 6.90 3.87 -11.97
CA LEU A 14 6.03 3.37 -13.05
C LEU A 14 6.54 3.69 -14.47
N ALA A 15 7.24 4.80 -14.64
CA ALA A 15 7.82 5.22 -15.92
C ALA A 15 9.18 4.57 -16.21
N GLY A 16 9.77 3.86 -15.24
CA GLY A 16 11.03 3.15 -15.39
C GLY A 16 10.92 1.91 -16.27
N ASP A 17 12.08 1.29 -16.54
CA ASP A 17 12.23 0.06 -17.31
C ASP A 17 12.39 -1.19 -16.44
N GLN A 18 12.32 -1.03 -15.11
CA GLN A 18 12.51 -2.10 -14.14
C GLN A 18 11.16 -2.61 -13.60
N CYS A 19 11.07 -3.93 -13.46
CA CYS A 19 9.97 -4.57 -12.74
C CYS A 19 10.30 -4.62 -11.24
N VAL A 20 9.55 -3.88 -10.44
CA VAL A 20 9.70 -3.85 -8.98
C VAL A 20 8.73 -4.81 -8.29
N HIS A 21 9.10 -5.29 -7.11
CA HIS A 21 8.28 -6.21 -6.31
C HIS A 21 7.67 -5.44 -5.13
N PRO A 22 6.39 -5.05 -5.17
CA PRO A 22 5.81 -4.27 -4.09
C PRO A 22 5.71 -5.09 -2.81
N ALA A 23 6.06 -4.48 -1.67
CA ALA A 23 5.83 -5.09 -0.36
C ALA A 23 4.33 -5.14 -0.06
N SER A 24 3.81 -6.30 0.38
CA SER A 24 2.46 -6.35 0.93
C SER A 24 2.46 -5.69 2.32
N VAL A 25 1.66 -4.64 2.47
CA VAL A 25 1.52 -3.88 3.72
C VAL A 25 0.05 -3.86 4.14
N PHE A 26 -0.20 -3.78 5.44
CA PHE A 26 -1.56 -3.88 6.01
C PHE A 26 -1.87 -2.85 7.08
N ASP A 27 -0.84 -2.17 7.58
CA ASP A 27 -0.92 -1.14 8.61
C ASP A 27 0.31 -0.20 8.51
N PRO A 28 0.37 0.88 9.29
CA PRO A 28 1.53 1.78 9.28
C PRO A 28 2.84 1.13 9.72
N ILE A 29 2.79 0.06 10.54
CA ILE A 29 3.98 -0.62 11.06
C ILE A 29 4.64 -1.45 9.95
N SER A 30 3.87 -2.28 9.26
CA SER A 30 4.30 -3.04 8.09
C SER A 30 4.79 -2.14 6.97
N ALA A 31 4.18 -0.97 6.77
CA ALA A 31 4.67 0.03 5.82
C ALA A 31 6.06 0.59 6.21
N ARG A 32 6.28 0.89 7.49
CA ARG A 32 7.60 1.32 7.98
C ARG A 32 8.65 0.23 7.81
N ILE A 33 8.31 -1.02 8.14
CA ILE A 33 9.20 -2.16 7.96
C ILE A 33 9.58 -2.33 6.49
N ALA A 34 8.63 -2.21 5.56
CA ALA A 34 8.91 -2.28 4.13
C ALA A 34 9.87 -1.17 3.68
N GLU A 35 9.70 0.06 4.17
CA GLU A 35 10.62 1.17 3.90
C GLU A 35 12.03 0.89 4.44
N ASP A 36 12.14 0.39 5.68
CA ASP A 36 13.42 0.06 6.32
C ASP A 36 14.13 -1.10 5.61
N LEU A 37 13.37 -2.02 4.99
CA LEU A 37 13.90 -3.11 4.15
C LEU A 37 14.27 -2.65 2.73
N GLY A 38 13.97 -1.40 2.36
CA GLY A 38 14.36 -0.81 1.07
C GLY A 38 13.37 -1.04 -0.08
N PHE A 39 12.12 -1.41 0.19
CA PHE A 39 11.10 -1.52 -0.86
C PHE A 39 10.74 -0.14 -1.43
N GLU A 40 10.69 -0.05 -2.76
CA GLU A 40 10.34 1.20 -3.46
C GLU A 40 8.83 1.45 -3.48
N VAL A 41 8.04 0.38 -3.40
CA VAL A 41 6.57 0.42 -3.46
C VAL A 41 5.98 -0.51 -2.41
N GLY A 42 4.93 -0.04 -1.74
CA GLY A 42 4.05 -0.85 -0.90
C GLY A 42 2.68 -1.05 -1.53
N MET A 43 2.04 -2.19 -1.28
CA MET A 43 0.70 -2.55 -1.74
C MET A 43 -0.19 -2.91 -0.56
N LEU A 44 -1.23 -2.10 -0.35
CA LEU A 44 -2.33 -2.39 0.57
C LEU A 44 -3.46 -3.07 -0.22
N ALA A 45 -3.53 -4.39 -0.15
CA ALA A 45 -4.53 -5.18 -0.87
C ALA A 45 -5.90 -5.13 -0.17
N GLY A 46 -6.99 -5.12 -0.95
CA GLY A 46 -8.36 -5.08 -0.43
C GLY A 46 -8.68 -6.23 0.53
N SER A 47 -8.20 -7.44 0.23
CA SER A 47 -8.42 -8.62 1.08
C SER A 47 -7.82 -8.47 2.47
N ILE A 48 -6.59 -7.98 2.51
CA ILE A 48 -5.87 -7.75 3.74
C ILE A 48 -6.41 -6.52 4.47
N ALA A 49 -6.87 -5.49 3.76
CA ALA A 49 -7.56 -4.36 4.37
C ALA A 49 -8.89 -4.80 5.02
N SER A 50 -9.70 -5.63 4.36
CA SER A 50 -10.94 -6.20 4.94
C SER A 50 -10.65 -6.98 6.21
N PHE A 51 -9.62 -7.84 6.18
CA PHE A 51 -9.20 -8.60 7.35
C PHE A 51 -8.68 -7.70 8.49
N THR A 52 -7.83 -6.73 8.18
CA THR A 52 -7.14 -5.91 9.19
C THR A 52 -8.07 -4.87 9.81
N VAL A 53 -8.96 -4.26 9.02
CA VAL A 53 -9.87 -3.20 9.48
C VAL A 53 -11.14 -3.79 10.11
N LEU A 54 -11.73 -4.82 9.50
CA LEU A 54 -13.04 -5.36 9.91
C LEU A 54 -12.97 -6.74 10.57
N GLY A 55 -11.83 -7.44 10.50
CA GLY A 55 -11.76 -8.86 10.89
C GLY A 55 -12.61 -9.76 9.97
N ALA A 56 -12.88 -9.32 8.73
CA ALA A 56 -13.83 -9.96 7.84
C ALA A 56 -13.16 -10.51 6.56
N PRO A 57 -13.73 -11.56 5.94
CA PRO A 57 -13.24 -12.05 4.64
C PRO A 57 -13.43 -11.01 3.53
N ASP A 58 -12.65 -11.15 2.45
CA ASP A 58 -12.73 -10.26 1.29
C ASP A 58 -13.91 -10.59 0.38
N ILE A 59 -15.10 -10.16 0.79
CA ILE A 59 -16.35 -10.35 0.06
C ILE A 59 -17.10 -9.03 -0.10
N ILE A 60 -16.36 -7.95 -0.37
CA ILE A 60 -16.90 -6.61 -0.70
C ILE A 60 -17.68 -6.01 0.49
N VAL A 61 -17.22 -6.27 1.72
CA VAL A 61 -17.80 -5.71 2.95
C VAL A 61 -17.11 -4.43 3.39
N LEU A 62 -15.84 -4.23 3.01
CA LEU A 62 -15.08 -3.04 3.32
C LEU A 62 -15.59 -1.85 2.50
N THR A 63 -16.00 -0.79 3.19
CA THR A 63 -16.47 0.46 2.58
C THR A 63 -15.30 1.41 2.30
N LEU A 64 -15.57 2.44 1.49
CA LEU A 64 -14.59 3.50 1.22
C LEU A 64 -14.13 4.20 2.50
N THR A 65 -15.03 4.48 3.44
CA THR A 65 -14.69 5.18 4.69
C THR A 65 -13.80 4.35 5.60
N GLU A 66 -13.94 3.02 5.57
CA GLU A 66 -13.10 2.11 6.34
C GLU A 66 -11.72 1.90 5.68
N PHE A 67 -11.60 2.13 4.37
CA PHE A 67 -10.35 2.01 3.65
C PHE A 67 -9.50 3.30 3.60
N ALA A 68 -10.12 4.47 3.62
CA ALA A 68 -9.52 5.77 3.29
C ALA A 68 -8.60 6.38 4.37
#